data_AF-A0AAW2QKX7-F1
#
_entry.id   AF-A0AAW2QKX7-F1
#
_cell.length_a   1.000
_cell.length_b   1.000
_cell.length_c   1.000
_cell.angle_alpha   90.00
_cell.angle_beta   90.00
_cell.angle_gamma   90.00
#
_symmetry.space_group_name_H-M   'P 1'
#
loop_
_entity.id
_entity.type
_entity.pdbx_description
1 polymer ?
#
loop_
_entity_poly.entity_id
_entity_poly.type
_entity_poly.pdbx_seq_one_letter_code
_entity_poly.pdbx_strand_id
1 'polypeptide(L)'
;MASSTKLEDLSPFIKVYTERLLGTPHVPPSPDVYSKDTIISPNVSARLFLPKLSHHAQKLPVLVYYHGGGFCLESAFSSQYHRYMNILSAKAGALVVSVEYRLAPEHHLPAAYHDSWHALKWVCSHVHDKTISRKISGSPTTPISTGFFIGDSAGNITTTWGG
;
A
#
# COMPACT_ATOMS: atom_id res chain seq x y z
N MET A 1 -1.96 27.84 15.54
CA MET A 1 -0.58 27.36 15.79
C MET A 1 -0.71 25.90 16.16
N ALA A 2 -0.20 24.99 15.33
CA ALA A 2 -0.15 23.58 15.69
C ALA A 2 0.97 23.38 16.73
N SER A 3 0.69 22.57 17.75
CA SER A 3 1.59 22.34 18.87
C SER A 3 2.49 21.15 18.51
N SER A 4 3.78 21.42 18.32
CA SER A 4 4.77 20.36 18.06
C SER A 4 5.02 19.56 19.36
N THR A 5 4.69 18.27 19.37
CA THR A 5 5.06 17.40 20.48
C THR A 5 6.50 16.95 20.30
N LYS A 6 7.33 17.18 21.32
CA LYS A 6 8.74 16.81 21.35
C LYS A 6 8.87 15.35 21.75
N LEU A 7 9.50 14.52 20.92
CA LEU A 7 9.64 13.08 21.19
C LEU A 7 10.97 12.71 21.82
N GLU A 8 12.08 13.26 21.31
CA GLU A 8 13.41 12.96 21.84
C GLU A 8 14.31 14.21 21.85
N ASP A 9 15.06 14.40 22.93
CA ASP A 9 16.07 15.45 23.06
C ASP A 9 17.40 14.85 23.53
N LEU A 10 18.37 14.82 22.62
CA LEU A 10 19.74 14.40 22.84
C LEU A 10 20.70 15.59 22.58
N SER A 11 20.33 16.78 23.03
CA SER A 11 21.18 17.98 22.90
C SER A 11 22.57 17.81 23.52
N PRO A 12 23.63 18.36 22.90
CA PRO A 12 23.62 19.25 21.73
C PRO A 12 23.50 18.53 20.37
N PHE A 13 23.36 17.20 20.35
CA PHE A 13 23.54 16.41 19.14
C PHE A 13 22.26 16.28 18.31
N ILE A 14 21.12 15.93 18.91
CA ILE A 14 19.88 15.60 18.18
C ILE A 14 18.65 16.13 18.93
N LYS A 15 17.67 16.69 18.23
CA LYS A 15 16.29 16.91 18.71
C LYS A 15 15.30 16.40 17.68
N VAL A 16 14.35 15.56 18.11
CA VAL A 16 13.31 14.99 17.24
C VAL A 16 11.96 15.62 17.60
N TYR A 17 11.37 16.29 16.61
CA TYR A 17 10.02 16.85 16.66
C TYR A 17 9.15 16.09 15.66
N THR A 18 7.90 15.82 16.03
CA THR A 18 7.02 15.06 15.15
C THR A 18 5.76 15.83 14.88
N GLU A 19 5.88 16.68 13.88
CA GLU A 19 4.77 17.39 13.32
C GLU A 19 4.77 17.16 11.82
N ARG A 20 3.68 16.58 11.31
CA ARG A 20 3.45 16.49 9.86
C ARG A 20 2.84 17.81 9.42
N LEU A 21 3.69 18.76 9.03
CA LEU A 21 3.30 20.11 8.63
C LEU A 21 2.49 20.12 7.33
N LEU A 22 2.78 19.18 6.44
CA LEU A 22 2.01 18.91 5.23
C LEU A 22 1.17 17.67 5.48
N GLY A 23 -0.14 17.85 5.47
CA GLY A 23 -1.08 16.74 5.49
C GLY A 23 -1.05 16.00 4.14
N THR A 24 -1.41 14.72 4.17
CA THR A 24 -1.57 13.90 2.98
C THR A 24 -3.06 13.90 2.59
N PRO A 25 -3.46 14.56 1.49
CA PRO A 25 -4.88 14.66 1.14
C PRO A 25 -5.47 13.28 0.86
N HIS A 26 -6.34 12.80 1.74
CA HIS A 26 -7.01 11.52 1.59
C HIS A 26 -8.11 11.63 0.53
N VAL A 27 -8.15 10.68 -0.40
CA VAL A 27 -9.22 10.57 -1.39
C VAL A 27 -10.01 9.28 -1.17
N PRO A 28 -11.35 9.29 -1.32
CA PRO A 28 -12.14 8.07 -1.24
C PRO A 28 -11.85 7.15 -2.44
N PRO A 29 -12.17 5.85 -2.34
CA PRO A 29 -12.20 4.97 -3.50
C PRO A 29 -13.23 5.47 -4.52
N SER A 30 -12.94 5.30 -5.81
CA SER A 30 -13.80 5.74 -6.91
C SER A 30 -14.28 4.55 -7.76
N PRO A 31 -15.51 4.57 -8.30
CA PRO A 31 -15.97 3.57 -9.26
C PRO A 31 -15.44 3.81 -10.69
N ASP A 32 -15.05 5.03 -11.05
CA ASP A 32 -14.50 5.36 -12.39
C ASP A 32 -13.16 4.67 -12.65
N VAL A 33 -12.46 4.43 -11.55
CA VAL A 33 -11.21 3.71 -11.41
C VAL A 33 -11.48 2.64 -10.38
N TYR A 34 -11.94 1.45 -10.78
CA TYR A 34 -12.37 0.40 -9.84
C TYR A 34 -11.35 0.22 -8.71
N SER A 35 -11.61 0.89 -7.59
CA SER A 35 -10.71 0.98 -6.46
C SER A 35 -11.51 0.73 -5.20
N LYS A 36 -10.87 0.05 -4.24
CA LYS A 36 -11.57 -0.44 -3.06
C LYS A 36 -10.61 -0.57 -1.89
N ASP A 37 -11.04 -0.09 -0.74
CA ASP A 37 -10.29 -0.25 0.50
C ASP A 37 -10.60 -1.60 1.14
N THR A 38 -9.57 -2.22 1.70
CA THR A 38 -9.66 -3.51 2.38
C THR A 38 -8.80 -3.54 3.62
N ILE A 39 -9.24 -4.32 4.60
CA ILE A 39 -8.52 -4.56 5.84
C ILE A 39 -7.81 -5.91 5.70
N ILE A 40 -6.48 -5.89 5.78
CA ILE A 40 -5.62 -7.07 5.71
C ILE A 40 -5.50 -7.72 7.08
N SER A 41 -5.28 -6.89 8.10
CA SER A 41 -5.22 -7.25 9.52
C SER A 41 -5.64 -6.04 10.37
N PRO A 42 -5.82 -6.16 11.70
CA PRO A 42 -6.25 -5.03 12.53
C PRO A 42 -5.40 -3.76 12.37
N ASN A 43 -4.11 -3.90 12.02
CA ASN A 43 -3.17 -2.78 11.90
C ASN A 43 -2.73 -2.51 10.45
N VAL A 44 -3.21 -3.28 9.48
CA VAL A 44 -2.76 -3.18 8.09
C VAL A 44 -3.98 -3.13 7.18
N SER A 45 -4.05 -2.09 6.37
CA SER A 45 -5.07 -1.95 5.34
C SER A 45 -4.41 -1.77 3.98
N ALA A 46 -5.21 -1.82 2.93
CA ALA A 46 -4.72 -1.58 1.58
C ALA A 46 -5.83 -1.00 0.71
N ARG A 47 -5.42 -0.25 -0.31
CA ARG A 47 -6.28 0.12 -1.44
C ARG A 47 -5.97 -0.76 -2.63
N LEU A 48 -7.01 -1.41 -3.15
CA LEU A 48 -6.99 -2.22 -4.34
C LEU A 48 -7.29 -1.33 -5.54
N PHE A 49 -6.59 -1.52 -6.65
CA PHE A 49 -6.86 -0.88 -7.94
C PHE A 49 -6.98 -1.94 -9.02
N LEU A 50 -8.09 -1.91 -9.75
CA LEU A 50 -8.39 -2.86 -10.82
C LEU A 50 -8.34 -2.16 -12.17
N PRO A 51 -7.64 -2.76 -13.14
CA PRO A 51 -7.64 -2.25 -14.50
C PRO A 51 -8.98 -2.57 -15.16
N LYS A 52 -9.34 -1.80 -16.19
CA LYS A 52 -10.45 -2.18 -17.08
C LYS A 52 -10.07 -3.47 -17.81
N LEU A 53 -10.72 -4.57 -17.46
CA LEU A 53 -10.49 -5.87 -18.09
C LEU A 53 -11.20 -5.90 -19.45
N SER A 54 -10.43 -6.07 -20.55
CA SER A 54 -10.97 -6.04 -21.91
C SER A 54 -11.32 -7.41 -22.49
N HIS A 55 -11.00 -8.54 -21.84
CA HIS A 55 -11.42 -9.87 -22.28
C HIS A 55 -11.60 -10.84 -21.10
N HIS A 56 -12.65 -11.66 -21.17
CA HIS A 56 -12.83 -12.81 -20.28
C HIS A 56 -11.76 -13.87 -20.58
N ALA A 57 -11.06 -14.33 -19.55
CA ALA A 57 -10.09 -15.45 -19.51
C ALA A 57 -8.57 -15.15 -19.60
N GLN A 58 -8.09 -13.98 -19.17
CA GLN A 58 -6.66 -13.80 -18.83
C GLN A 58 -6.43 -13.85 -17.32
N LYS A 59 -5.34 -14.49 -16.88
CA LYS A 59 -4.92 -14.41 -15.48
C LYS A 59 -4.48 -12.99 -15.17
N LEU A 60 -5.02 -12.36 -14.13
CA LEU A 60 -4.66 -11.01 -13.73
C LEU A 60 -3.42 -11.05 -12.82
N PRO A 61 -2.28 -10.45 -13.21
CA PRO A 61 -1.13 -10.33 -12.32
C PRO A 61 -1.47 -9.43 -11.13
N VAL A 62 -0.88 -9.74 -9.97
CA VAL A 62 -0.95 -8.88 -8.78
C VAL A 62 0.35 -8.11 -8.62
N LEU A 63 0.22 -6.83 -8.30
CA LEU A 63 1.30 -5.98 -7.90
C LEU A 63 1.09 -5.55 -6.45
N VAL A 64 1.99 -5.90 -5.55
CA VAL A 64 1.99 -5.35 -4.19
C VAL A 64 2.84 -4.08 -4.19
N TYR A 65 2.26 -2.97 -3.76
CA TYR A 65 2.91 -1.66 -3.75
C TYR A 65 3.05 -1.11 -2.33
N TYR A 66 4.26 -0.66 -2.00
CA TYR A 66 4.57 0.03 -0.75
C TYR A 66 4.98 1.47 -1.05
N HIS A 67 4.26 2.44 -0.49
CA HIS A 67 4.53 3.85 -0.73
C HIS A 67 5.84 4.31 -0.07
N GLY A 68 6.44 5.36 -0.62
CA GLY A 68 7.58 6.07 -0.05
C GLY A 68 7.19 7.00 1.11
N GLY A 69 7.97 8.06 1.34
CA GLY A 69 7.74 8.99 2.45
C GLY A 69 8.63 8.76 3.67
N GLY A 70 9.75 8.05 3.52
CA GLY A 70 10.76 7.90 4.58
C GLY A 70 10.27 7.12 5.81
N PHE A 71 9.24 6.28 5.66
CA PHE A 71 8.50 5.62 6.74
C PHE A 71 7.71 6.57 7.65
N CYS A 72 7.68 7.87 7.36
CA CYS A 72 7.07 8.88 8.23
C CYS A 72 5.92 9.64 7.58
N LEU A 73 5.82 9.60 6.25
CA LEU A 73 4.92 10.43 5.45
C LEU A 73 4.14 9.58 4.43
N GLU A 74 3.12 10.21 3.85
CA GLU A 74 2.27 9.67 2.80
C GLU A 74 1.36 8.52 3.24
N SER A 75 0.50 8.09 2.33
CA SER A 75 -0.51 7.06 2.55
C SER A 75 -0.92 6.43 1.22
N ALA A 76 -1.28 5.15 1.24
CA ALA A 76 -1.96 4.44 0.15
C ALA A 76 -3.29 5.11 -0.25
N PHE A 77 -3.86 5.91 0.65
CA PHE A 77 -5.11 6.64 0.41
C PHE A 77 -4.92 8.08 -0.04
N SER A 78 -3.68 8.53 -0.20
CA SER A 78 -3.34 9.87 -0.67
C SER A 78 -3.80 10.11 -2.12
N SER A 79 -4.10 11.36 -2.47
CA SER A 79 -4.41 11.75 -3.85
C SER A 79 -3.26 11.45 -4.82
N GLN A 80 -2.03 11.66 -4.38
CA GLN A 80 -0.82 11.44 -5.17
C GLN A 80 -0.63 9.95 -5.50
N TYR A 81 -0.62 9.09 -4.47
CA TYR A 81 -0.49 7.64 -4.69
C TYR A 81 -1.74 7.07 -5.36
N HIS A 82 -2.95 7.56 -5.07
CA HIS A 82 -4.16 7.13 -5.77
C HIS A 82 -4.05 7.34 -7.29
N ARG A 83 -3.66 8.54 -7.74
CA ARG A 83 -3.48 8.84 -9.16
C ARG A 83 -2.39 7.96 -9.77
N TYR A 84 -1.27 7.78 -9.06
CA TYR A 84 -0.16 6.97 -9.54
C TYR A 84 -0.53 5.49 -9.68
N MET A 85 -1.19 4.91 -8.67
CA MET A 85 -1.63 3.51 -8.65
C MET A 85 -2.69 3.21 -9.72
N ASN A 86 -3.58 4.15 -9.99
CA ASN A 86 -4.53 4.05 -11.09
C ASN A 86 -3.81 3.90 -12.45
N ILE A 87 -2.88 4.81 -12.74
CA ILE A 87 -2.09 4.77 -13.98
C ILE A 87 -1.28 3.47 -14.06
N LEU A 88 -0.68 3.07 -12.94
CA LEU A 88 0.13 1.86 -12.85
C LEU A 88 -0.70 0.60 -13.12
N SER A 89 -1.87 0.47 -12.48
CA SER A 89 -2.80 -0.65 -12.69
C SER A 89 -3.23 -0.74 -14.15
N ALA A 90 -3.65 0.39 -14.75
CA ALA A 90 -4.09 0.45 -16.12
C ALA A 90 -2.97 0.10 -17.12
N LYS A 91 -1.76 0.62 -16.92
CA LYS A 91 -0.61 0.36 -17.82
C LYS A 91 -0.04 -1.05 -17.67
N ALA A 92 0.03 -1.57 -16.45
CA ALA A 92 0.54 -2.91 -16.18
C ALA A 92 -0.49 -4.00 -16.51
N GLY A 93 -1.78 -3.64 -16.66
CA GLY A 93 -2.86 -4.61 -16.76
C GLY A 93 -2.91 -5.51 -15.53
N ALA A 94 -2.65 -4.95 -14.35
CA ALA A 94 -2.46 -5.68 -13.10
C ALA A 94 -3.38 -5.14 -12.00
N LEU A 95 -3.82 -6.05 -11.12
CA LEU A 95 -4.38 -5.67 -9.84
C LEU A 95 -3.27 -5.08 -8.97
N VAL A 96 -3.40 -3.83 -8.55
CA VAL A 96 -2.44 -3.21 -7.63
C VAL A 96 -3.01 -3.21 -6.22
N VAL A 97 -2.22 -3.69 -5.26
CA VAL A 97 -2.50 -3.70 -3.82
C VAL A 97 -1.57 -2.68 -3.18
N SER A 98 -2.05 -1.45 -3.00
CA SER A 98 -1.30 -0.38 -2.34
C SER A 98 -1.47 -0.51 -0.83
N VAL A 99 -0.40 -0.88 -0.13
CA VAL A 99 -0.43 -1.21 1.31
C VAL A 99 -0.30 0.05 2.14
N GLU A 100 -1.21 0.19 3.10
CA GLU A 100 -1.14 1.19 4.18
C GLU A 100 -0.43 0.54 5.37
N TYR A 101 0.86 0.84 5.51
CA TYR A 101 1.69 0.39 6.62
C TYR A 101 1.81 1.48 7.70
N ARG A 102 2.10 1.09 8.93
CA ARG A 102 2.23 2.03 10.04
C ARG A 102 3.46 2.92 9.89
N LEU A 103 3.28 4.20 10.19
CA LEU A 103 4.32 5.22 10.07
C LEU A 103 5.04 5.47 11.41
N ALA A 104 6.31 5.82 11.29
CA ALA A 104 7.04 6.49 12.35
C ALA A 104 6.60 7.97 12.42
N PRO A 105 6.72 8.61 13.60
CA PRO A 105 7.26 8.07 14.84
C PRO A 105 6.29 7.18 15.65
N GLU A 106 5.00 7.17 15.35
CA GLU A 106 4.00 6.52 16.20
C GLU A 106 4.26 5.00 16.29
N HIS A 107 4.83 4.46 15.22
CA HIS A 107 5.27 3.08 15.12
C HIS A 107 6.67 3.03 14.49
N HIS A 108 7.69 2.99 15.35
CA HIS A 108 9.08 2.84 14.91
C HIS A 108 9.29 1.55 14.10
N LEU A 109 10.33 1.53 13.27
CA LEU A 109 10.79 0.30 12.64
C LEU A 109 11.13 -0.74 13.74
N PRO A 110 10.79 -2.03 13.54
CA PRO A 110 10.43 -2.68 12.28
C PRO A 110 8.92 -2.74 11.97
N ALA A 111 8.06 -1.91 12.57
CA ALA A 111 6.61 -1.98 12.38
C ALA A 111 6.18 -1.98 10.90
N ALA A 112 6.69 -1.04 10.11
CA ALA A 112 6.42 -0.97 8.67
C ALA A 112 6.83 -2.26 7.93
N TYR A 113 7.97 -2.86 8.28
CA TYR A 113 8.42 -4.12 7.66
C TYR A 113 7.49 -5.28 8.00
N HIS A 114 7.05 -5.38 9.25
CA HIS A 114 6.09 -6.40 9.67
C HIS A 114 4.74 -6.24 8.95
N ASP A 115 4.28 -5.00 8.79
CA ASP A 115 3.04 -4.71 8.07
C ASP A 115 3.17 -5.08 6.58
N SER A 116 4.29 -4.70 5.96
CA SER A 116 4.58 -5.06 4.57
C SER A 116 4.62 -6.57 4.36
N TRP A 117 5.27 -7.30 5.26
CA TRP A 117 5.33 -8.76 5.24
C TRP A 117 3.95 -9.40 5.46
N HIS A 118 3.15 -8.85 6.37
CA HIS A 118 1.78 -9.32 6.61
C HIS A 118 0.90 -9.12 5.38
N ALA A 119 1.00 -7.98 4.72
CA ALA A 119 0.31 -7.71 3.47
C ALA A 119 0.73 -8.68 2.36
N LEU A 120 2.02 -8.96 2.23
CA LEU A 120 2.51 -9.90 1.23
C LEU A 120 1.97 -11.32 1.47
N LYS A 121 2.06 -11.82 2.72
CA LYS A 121 1.49 -13.12 3.10
C LYS A 121 -0.01 -13.20 2.80
N TRP A 122 -0.75 -12.13 3.11
CA TRP A 122 -2.16 -12.02 2.78
C TRP A 122 -2.39 -12.09 1.28
N VAL A 123 -1.63 -11.36 0.45
CA VAL A 123 -1.76 -11.47 -1.01
C VAL A 123 -1.48 -12.90 -1.48
N CYS A 124 -0.38 -13.52 -1.03
CA CYS A 124 -0.02 -14.89 -1.40
C CYS A 124 -1.09 -15.93 -1.02
N SER A 125 -1.75 -15.79 0.13
CA SER A 125 -2.85 -16.68 0.52
C SER A 125 -4.08 -16.53 -0.38
N HIS A 126 -4.27 -15.37 -1.00
CA HIS A 126 -5.42 -15.08 -1.85
C HIS A 126 -5.22 -15.35 -3.34
N VAL A 127 -3.97 -15.43 -3.81
CA VAL A 127 -3.62 -15.81 -5.19
C VAL A 127 -4.02 -17.28 -5.47
N HIS A 128 -3.93 -18.16 -4.47
CA HIS A 128 -4.23 -19.58 -4.61
C HIS A 128 -5.72 -19.92 -4.40
N ASP A 129 -6.46 -19.06 -3.69
CA ASP A 129 -7.89 -19.26 -3.43
C ASP A 129 -8.76 -18.49 -4.44
N LYS A 130 -9.35 -19.23 -5.38
CA LYS A 130 -10.26 -18.71 -6.42
C LYS A 130 -11.49 -17.99 -5.83
N THR A 131 -11.89 -18.37 -4.63
CA THR A 131 -13.06 -17.82 -3.92
C THR A 131 -12.78 -16.43 -3.37
N ILE A 132 -11.53 -16.16 -3.01
CA ILE A 132 -11.10 -14.89 -2.44
C ILE A 132 -10.47 -13.97 -3.49
N SER A 133 -9.86 -14.53 -4.55
CA SER A 133 -9.55 -13.80 -5.78
C SER A 133 -10.75 -12.98 -6.26
N ARG A 134 -11.98 -13.52 -6.15
CA ARG A 134 -13.26 -12.84 -6.42
C ARG A 134 -13.55 -11.66 -5.49
N LYS A 135 -13.15 -11.73 -4.21
CA LYS A 135 -13.38 -10.69 -3.20
C LYS A 135 -12.46 -9.47 -3.43
N ILE A 136 -11.29 -9.72 -4.02
CA ILE A 136 -10.26 -8.74 -4.35
C ILE A 136 -10.46 -8.17 -5.77
N SER A 137 -10.76 -9.03 -6.76
CA SER A 137 -10.96 -8.62 -8.16
C SER A 137 -12.35 -8.07 -8.46
N GLY A 138 -13.33 -8.32 -7.60
CA GLY A 138 -14.73 -7.97 -7.84
C GLY A 138 -15.38 -8.73 -9.02
N SER A 139 -14.65 -9.61 -9.70
CA SER A 139 -15.09 -10.32 -10.91
C SER A 139 -15.18 -11.83 -10.67
N PRO A 140 -16.24 -12.51 -11.14
CA PRO A 140 -16.43 -13.95 -10.89
C PRO A 140 -15.43 -14.88 -11.58
N THR A 141 -14.65 -14.41 -12.57
CA THR A 141 -13.98 -15.30 -13.54
C THR A 141 -12.51 -15.02 -13.83
N THR A 142 -11.86 -14.08 -13.14
CA THR A 142 -10.45 -13.73 -13.45
C THR A 142 -9.50 -14.43 -12.49
N PRO A 143 -8.88 -15.56 -12.87
CA PRO A 143 -7.86 -16.20 -12.05
C PRO A 143 -6.66 -15.26 -11.86
N ILE A 144 -6.00 -15.30 -10.72
CA ILE A 144 -4.86 -14.44 -10.41
C ILE A 144 -3.54 -15.19 -10.73
N SER A 145 -2.54 -14.51 -11.28
CA SER A 145 -1.19 -15.06 -11.50
C SER A 145 -0.15 -14.52 -10.51
N THR A 146 0.99 -15.22 -10.41
CA THR A 146 2.14 -14.87 -9.56
C THR A 146 2.48 -13.38 -9.65
N GLY A 147 2.61 -12.74 -8.49
CA GLY A 147 2.71 -11.30 -8.38
C GLY A 147 4.14 -10.76 -8.25
N PHE A 148 4.30 -9.49 -8.59
CA PHE A 148 5.50 -8.70 -8.38
C PHE A 148 5.30 -7.78 -7.17
N PHE A 149 6.36 -7.43 -6.45
CA PHE A 149 6.32 -6.42 -5.40
C PHE A 149 7.24 -5.26 -5.76
N ILE A 150 6.73 -4.04 -5.62
CA ILE A 150 7.41 -2.79 -6.00
C ILE A 150 7.19 -1.78 -4.87
N GLY A 151 8.16 -0.89 -4.67
CA GLY A 151 7.96 0.31 -3.85
C GLY A 151 8.85 1.44 -4.33
N ASP A 152 8.58 2.65 -3.88
CA ASP A 152 9.42 3.82 -4.12
C ASP A 152 10.10 4.28 -2.82
N SER A 153 11.35 4.74 -2.91
CA SER A 153 12.10 5.27 -1.75
C SER A 153 12.09 4.27 -0.56
N ALA A 154 11.57 4.67 0.61
CA ALA A 154 11.39 3.81 1.78
C ALA A 154 10.57 2.55 1.47
N GLY A 155 9.58 2.64 0.58
CA GLY A 155 8.83 1.49 0.08
C GLY A 155 9.72 0.46 -0.61
N ASN A 156 10.75 0.88 -1.34
CA ASN A 156 11.70 -0.05 -1.98
C ASN A 156 12.71 -0.67 -0.98
N ILE A 157 12.87 -0.09 0.21
CA ILE A 157 13.66 -0.73 1.27
C ILE A 157 12.87 -1.91 1.85
N THR A 158 11.53 -1.81 1.91
CA THR A 158 10.69 -2.93 2.35
C THR A 158 10.72 -4.14 1.39
N THR A 159 11.07 -3.93 0.11
CA THR A 159 11.15 -5.01 -0.89
C THR A 159 12.49 -5.75 -0.91
N THR A 160 13.52 -5.22 -0.25
CA THR A 160 14.88 -5.79 -0.24
C THR A 160 15.24 -6.51 1.06
N TRP A 161 14.41 -6.39 2.10
CA TRP A 161 14.57 -7.09 3.38
C TRP A 161 13.96 -8.50 3.31
N GLY A 162 14.67 -9.43 2.67
CA GLY A 162 14.19 -10.81 2.50
C GLY A 162 15.14 -11.74 1.73
N GLY A 163 16.45 -11.58 1.92
CA GLY A 163 17.49 -12.50 1.44
C GLY A 163 18.17 -13.22 2.60
#